data_AF-A0A956R5K7-F1
#
_entry.id   AF-A0A956R5K7-F1
#
_cell.length_a   1.000
_cell.length_b   1.000
_cell.length_c   1.000
_cell.angle_alpha   90.00
_cell.angle_beta   90.00
_cell.angle_gamma   90.00
#
_symmetry.space_group_name_H-M   'P 1'
#
loop_
_entity.id
_entity.type
_entity.pdbx_description
1 polymer ?
#
loop_
_entity_poly.entity_id
_entity_poly.type
_entity_poly.pdbx_seq_one_letter_code
_entity_poly.pdbx_strand_id
1 'polypeptide(L)'
;MLAVGCYSGVEGVDFEAAEVELDPEVEETIENLKAAGFPESEIEVLEDGTVFVGSDAVVSLEASREMAGIRRVASDLEDEDDFRQYRTNNLVSSSVTKICIVPSASFNGNATLSAGLDQAIANYNGQGLSFTMQRNGTGCSATITANTDNSGGGSAGFPSGGLPYNTINIGTSVASYGVSVAKHVISHELGHCVGFRHSDYYNRSISCGGAATNEGTAGVGAVLIPGTPGTAVANGSVMNSCYNSGSTGVWTASDVTALQELYAGGGAPPPPPPPPPAGDSCAGHCGANAGSCWCDSACTNYGDCCSDKAFLCDAGPSSCVGKCNQNAGQCWCDAACTTYGDCCSNKTAVCG
;
A
#
# COMPACT_ATOMS: atom_id res chain seq x y z
N MET A 1 -13.17 -14.24 -17.74
CA MET A 1 -13.53 -13.22 -16.74
C MET A 1 -12.97 -11.92 -17.25
N LEU A 2 -13.81 -10.92 -17.56
CA LEU A 2 -13.35 -9.61 -18.01
C LEU A 2 -13.00 -8.79 -16.76
N ALA A 3 -11.78 -8.27 -16.70
CA ALA A 3 -11.46 -7.14 -15.84
C ALA A 3 -12.14 -5.89 -16.41
N VAL A 4 -12.59 -5.00 -15.53
CA VAL A 4 -13.26 -3.76 -15.93
C VAL A 4 -12.25 -2.63 -15.76
N GLY A 5 -11.74 -2.11 -16.88
CA GLY A 5 -11.05 -0.82 -16.90
C GLY A 5 -12.06 0.32 -16.90
N CYS A 6 -11.70 1.45 -16.31
CA CYS A 6 -12.50 2.66 -16.36
C CYS A 6 -12.32 3.35 -17.73
N TYR A 7 -13.46 3.64 -18.35
CA TYR A 7 -13.65 4.40 -19.58
C TYR A 7 -13.41 3.66 -20.92
N SER A 8 -14.41 3.73 -21.79
CA SER A 8 -14.33 3.33 -23.21
C SER A 8 -15.28 4.23 -23.99
N GLY A 9 -14.71 5.26 -24.60
CA GLY A 9 -15.38 6.17 -25.53
C GLY A 9 -15.17 5.74 -26.98
N VAL A 10 -16.19 5.98 -27.81
CA VAL A 10 -16.42 5.47 -29.17
C VAL A 10 -15.60 6.19 -30.26
N GLU A 11 -15.30 5.44 -31.34
CA GLU A 11 -14.65 5.93 -32.56
C GLU A 11 -15.52 6.88 -33.40
N GLY A 12 -14.88 7.90 -33.97
CA GLY A 12 -15.13 8.36 -35.34
C GLY A 12 -15.83 9.70 -35.51
N VAL A 13 -15.05 10.78 -35.69
CA VAL A 13 -15.37 11.89 -36.61
C VAL A 13 -14.08 12.64 -36.98
N ASP A 14 -13.90 12.82 -38.28
CA ASP A 14 -12.83 13.62 -38.91
C ASP A 14 -13.10 15.11 -38.60
N PHE A 15 -12.18 15.79 -37.90
CA PHE A 15 -12.29 17.23 -37.65
C PHE A 15 -10.93 17.90 -37.84
N GLU A 16 -10.96 18.95 -38.66
CA GLU A 16 -9.86 19.87 -38.94
C GLU A 16 -9.17 20.30 -37.64
N ALA A 17 -7.84 20.13 -37.57
CA ALA A 17 -7.04 20.45 -36.40
C ALA A 17 -7.03 21.97 -36.14
N ALA A 18 -8.04 22.45 -35.41
CA ALA A 18 -7.89 23.65 -34.61
C ALA A 18 -6.89 23.30 -33.51
N GLU A 19 -5.79 24.04 -33.41
CA GLU A 19 -4.93 23.99 -32.23
C GLU A 19 -5.80 24.38 -31.04
N VAL A 20 -6.19 23.39 -30.23
CA VAL A 20 -6.87 23.63 -28.97
C VAL A 20 -5.83 24.26 -28.06
N GLU A 21 -5.85 25.58 -27.93
CA GLU A 21 -5.07 26.27 -26.89
C GLU A 21 -5.59 25.77 -25.54
N LEU A 22 -4.80 24.90 -24.91
CA LEU A 22 -5.06 24.44 -23.56
C LEU A 22 -4.91 25.63 -22.60
N ASP A 23 -5.67 25.59 -21.51
CA ASP A 23 -5.47 26.55 -20.43
C ASP A 23 -4.00 26.47 -19.94
N PRO A 24 -3.28 27.59 -19.75
CA PRO A 24 -1.91 27.58 -19.27
C PRO A 24 -1.70 26.80 -17.96
N GLU A 25 -2.71 26.75 -17.07
CA GLU A 25 -2.66 25.95 -15.84
C GLU A 25 -2.70 24.44 -16.13
N VAL A 26 -3.44 24.03 -17.16
CA VAL A 26 -3.51 22.64 -17.62
C VAL A 26 -2.18 22.25 -18.26
N GLU A 27 -1.62 23.11 -19.11
CA GLU A 27 -0.32 22.88 -19.75
C GLU A 27 0.79 22.73 -18.69
N GLU A 28 0.85 23.63 -17.71
CA GLU A 28 1.82 23.53 -16.61
C GLU A 28 1.63 22.25 -15.79
N THR A 29 0.39 21.82 -15.56
CA THR A 29 0.10 20.56 -14.85
C THR A 29 0.63 19.35 -15.61
N ILE A 30 0.44 19.31 -16.94
CA ILE A 30 0.97 18.25 -17.80
C ILE A 30 2.51 18.24 -17.76
N GLU A 31 3.15 19.40 -17.85
CA GLU A 31 4.62 19.50 -17.79
C GLU A 31 5.17 19.03 -16.44
N ASN A 32 4.52 19.43 -15.34
CA ASN A 32 4.88 19.01 -13.99
C ASN A 32 4.72 17.48 -13.82
N LEU A 33 3.66 16.89 -14.37
CA LEU A 33 3.43 15.45 -14.34
C LEU A 33 4.48 14.67 -15.15
N LYS A 34 4.83 15.17 -16.34
CA LYS A 34 5.93 14.62 -17.15
C LYS A 34 7.25 14.70 -16.39
N ALA A 35 7.54 15.82 -15.75
CA ALA A 35 8.72 15.98 -14.89
C ALA A 35 8.68 15.05 -13.66
N ALA A 36 7.49 14.73 -13.17
CA ALA A 36 7.26 13.81 -12.07
C ALA A 36 7.33 12.31 -12.45
N GLY A 37 7.61 12.02 -13.73
CA GLY A 37 7.81 10.66 -14.24
C GLY A 37 6.55 9.98 -14.76
N PHE A 38 5.42 10.69 -14.86
CA PHE A 38 4.21 10.19 -15.51
C PHE A 38 4.34 10.30 -17.04
N PRO A 39 3.96 9.28 -17.83
CA PRO A 39 4.04 9.28 -19.27
C PRO A 39 2.80 9.96 -19.84
N GLU A 40 2.96 10.62 -20.97
CA GLU A 40 1.86 11.32 -21.65
C GLU A 40 0.66 10.43 -21.97
N SER A 41 0.90 9.14 -22.23
CA SER A 41 -0.16 8.16 -22.51
C SER A 41 -1.11 7.89 -21.32
N GLU A 42 -0.73 8.30 -20.11
CA GLU A 42 -1.50 8.08 -18.89
C GLU A 42 -1.99 9.40 -18.30
N ILE A 43 -1.71 10.53 -18.97
CA ILE A 43 -2.25 11.84 -18.62
C ILE A 43 -3.48 12.06 -19.50
N GLU A 44 -4.64 12.10 -18.88
CA GLU A 44 -5.90 12.39 -19.56
C GLU A 44 -6.39 13.77 -19.13
N VAL A 45 -6.86 14.57 -20.09
CA VAL A 45 -7.43 15.89 -19.83
C VAL A 45 -8.88 15.86 -20.28
N LEU A 46 -9.80 16.09 -19.35
CA LEU A 46 -11.21 16.20 -19.67
C LEU A 46 -11.54 17.54 -20.32
N GLU A 47 -12.70 17.62 -20.98
CA GLU A 47 -13.17 18.84 -21.65
C GLU A 47 -13.28 20.05 -20.72
N ASP A 48 -13.45 19.83 -19.41
CA ASP A 48 -13.53 20.87 -18.39
C ASP A 48 -12.16 21.31 -17.83
N GLY A 49 -11.07 20.76 -18.36
CA GLY A 49 -9.70 21.03 -17.93
C GLY A 49 -9.22 20.18 -16.76
N THR A 50 -10.03 19.24 -16.26
CA THR A 50 -9.58 18.32 -15.20
C THR A 50 -8.51 17.36 -15.73
N VAL A 51 -7.37 17.30 -15.04
CA VAL A 51 -6.25 16.41 -15.41
C VAL A 51 -6.28 15.16 -14.54
N PHE A 52 -6.30 13.99 -15.18
CA PHE A 52 -6.23 12.67 -14.57
C PHE A 52 -4.90 11.98 -14.87
N VAL A 53 -4.50 11.09 -13.97
CA VAL A 53 -3.40 10.18 -14.17
C VAL A 53 -3.74 8.77 -13.68
N GLY A 54 -3.29 7.74 -14.38
CA GLY A 54 -3.57 6.34 -14.04
C GLY A 54 -5.05 5.93 -14.16
N SER A 55 -5.85 6.78 -14.83
CA SER A 55 -7.30 6.65 -15.04
C SER A 55 -8.21 6.96 -13.84
N ASP A 56 -7.67 7.18 -12.64
CA ASP A 56 -8.46 7.39 -11.42
C ASP A 56 -7.92 8.48 -10.48
N ALA A 57 -6.72 9.02 -10.69
CA ALA A 57 -6.18 10.06 -9.84
C ALA A 57 -6.22 11.44 -10.52
N VAL A 58 -7.06 12.35 -10.01
CA VAL A 58 -7.05 13.76 -10.38
C VAL A 58 -5.81 14.46 -9.81
N VAL A 59 -5.21 15.33 -10.62
CA VAL A 59 -4.04 16.12 -10.22
C VAL A 59 -4.35 17.60 -10.37
N SER A 60 -4.31 18.32 -9.25
CA SER A 60 -4.38 19.78 -9.24
C SER A 60 -3.03 20.40 -9.63
N LEU A 61 -3.05 21.65 -10.07
CA LEU A 61 -1.84 22.42 -10.35
C LEU A 61 -0.90 22.54 -9.13
N GLU A 62 -1.46 22.70 -7.93
CA GLU A 62 -0.65 22.74 -6.70
C GLU A 62 0.01 21.39 -6.44
N ALA A 63 -0.75 20.29 -6.54
CA ALA A 63 -0.21 18.95 -6.37
C ALA A 63 0.88 18.63 -7.40
N SER A 64 0.71 19.03 -8.65
CA SER A 64 1.69 18.80 -9.72
C SER A 64 3.00 19.57 -9.47
N ARG A 65 2.91 20.83 -9.04
CA ARG A 65 4.08 21.64 -8.64
C ARG A 65 4.83 21.02 -7.46
N GLU A 66 4.13 20.52 -6.45
CA GLU A 66 4.73 19.81 -5.30
C GLU A 66 5.42 18.51 -5.74
N MET A 67 4.77 17.74 -6.62
CA MET A 67 5.32 16.50 -7.16
C MET A 67 6.63 16.74 -7.93
N ALA A 68 6.68 17.80 -8.75
CA ALA A 68 7.85 18.18 -9.53
C ALA A 68 8.96 18.90 -8.71
N GLY A 69 8.62 19.50 -7.56
CA GLY A 69 9.45 20.47 -6.84
C GLY A 69 10.44 19.94 -5.79
N ILE A 70 10.42 18.65 -5.43
CA ILE A 70 11.44 18.07 -4.53
C ILE A 70 12.65 17.60 -5.36
N ARG A 71 13.58 18.54 -5.54
CA ARG A 71 14.99 18.42 -5.95
C ARG A 71 15.49 16.99 -6.22
N ARG A 72 15.85 16.77 -7.50
CA ARG A 72 16.88 15.83 -8.01
C ARG A 72 17.75 15.20 -6.91
N VAL A 73 17.35 14.02 -6.43
CA VAL A 73 18.30 12.99 -6.08
C VAL A 73 18.26 11.99 -7.23
N ALA A 74 18.91 12.38 -8.32
CA ALA A 74 19.44 11.39 -9.24
C ALA A 74 20.55 10.68 -8.46
N SER A 75 20.22 9.53 -7.86
CA SER A 75 21.20 8.54 -7.46
C SER A 75 20.77 7.23 -8.07
N ASP A 76 21.34 6.96 -9.24
CA ASP A 76 21.81 5.66 -9.72
C ASP A 76 21.16 4.44 -9.04
N LEU A 77 20.18 3.85 -9.73
CA LEU A 77 20.00 2.39 -9.76
C LEU A 77 19.54 2.03 -11.18
N GLU A 78 20.48 2.09 -12.12
CA GLU A 78 20.50 1.13 -13.21
C GLU A 78 20.87 -0.21 -12.57
N ASP A 79 19.91 -1.12 -12.44
CA ASP A 79 20.11 -2.57 -12.46
C ASP A 79 18.73 -3.25 -12.50
N GLU A 80 18.76 -4.48 -12.98
CA GLU A 80 17.74 -5.22 -13.73
C GLU A 80 16.37 -5.42 -13.04
N ASP A 81 15.34 -5.57 -13.88
CA ASP A 81 14.00 -6.13 -13.66
C ASP A 81 13.63 -6.42 -12.19
N ASP A 82 12.92 -5.53 -11.46
CA ASP A 82 12.21 -5.87 -10.19
C ASP A 82 11.36 -4.69 -9.59
N PHE A 83 10.02 -4.78 -9.66
CA PHE A 83 9.04 -4.78 -8.54
C PHE A 83 9.16 -3.78 -7.32
N ARG A 84 8.18 -2.86 -7.06
CA ARG A 84 8.00 -1.94 -5.86
C ARG A 84 6.49 -1.55 -5.44
N GLN A 85 6.15 -1.10 -4.19
CA GLN A 85 4.88 -0.34 -3.83
C GLN A 85 5.16 1.17 -3.82
N TYR A 86 4.21 2.00 -4.26
CA TYR A 86 4.51 3.40 -4.62
C TYR A 86 3.66 4.46 -3.95
N ARG A 87 4.28 5.63 -3.73
CA ARG A 87 3.61 6.86 -3.33
C ARG A 87 4.03 8.03 -4.20
N THR A 88 3.24 9.09 -4.16
CA THR A 88 3.68 10.40 -4.65
C THR A 88 4.65 11.06 -3.65
N ASN A 89 5.22 12.18 -4.05
CA ASN A 89 5.99 13.02 -3.15
C ASN A 89 5.11 13.76 -2.13
N ASN A 90 3.81 13.85 -2.40
CA ASN A 90 2.87 14.61 -1.59
C ASN A 90 2.26 13.66 -0.55
N LEU A 91 2.51 13.95 0.72
CA LEU A 91 1.99 13.17 1.84
C LEU A 91 1.13 14.05 2.75
N VAL A 92 0.24 13.39 3.49
CA VAL A 92 -0.55 14.05 4.52
C VAL A 92 0.37 14.43 5.68
N SER A 93 0.32 15.71 6.07
CA SER A 93 1.12 16.25 7.16
C SER A 93 0.76 15.60 8.50
N SER A 94 1.73 15.48 9.39
CA SER A 94 1.51 15.02 10.78
C SER A 94 0.60 15.95 11.60
N SER A 95 0.32 17.16 11.13
CA SER A 95 -0.70 18.05 11.72
C SER A 95 -2.14 17.59 11.45
N VAL A 96 -2.35 16.73 10.45
CA VAL A 96 -3.63 16.09 10.17
C VAL A 96 -3.77 14.86 11.06
N THR A 97 -4.64 14.94 12.05
CA THR A 97 -4.86 13.85 13.03
C THR A 97 -6.25 13.22 12.90
N LYS A 98 -7.17 13.93 12.23
CA LYS A 98 -8.54 13.46 11.99
C LYS A 98 -9.03 13.88 10.62
N ILE A 99 -9.38 12.90 9.80
CA ILE A 99 -9.96 13.08 8.47
C ILE A 99 -11.44 12.69 8.55
N CYS A 100 -12.34 13.62 8.21
CA CYS A 100 -13.76 13.32 8.18
C CYS A 100 -14.22 12.95 6.79
N ILE A 101 -14.87 11.80 6.66
CA ILE A 101 -15.42 11.34 5.38
C ILE A 101 -16.90 11.67 5.34
N VAL A 102 -17.31 12.54 4.41
CA VAL A 102 -18.65 13.09 4.30
C VAL A 102 -19.30 12.59 3.00
N PRO A 103 -20.05 11.49 3.03
CA PRO A 103 -20.76 11.00 1.85
C PRO A 103 -21.95 11.88 1.49
N SER A 104 -22.12 12.11 0.19
CA SER A 104 -23.29 12.81 -0.35
C SER A 104 -24.59 12.04 -0.11
N ALA A 105 -25.73 12.72 -0.31
CA ALA A 105 -27.05 12.08 -0.19
C ALA A 105 -27.20 10.89 -1.16
N SER A 106 -26.73 11.05 -2.41
CA SER A 106 -26.76 9.98 -3.42
C SER A 106 -25.91 8.78 -3.02
N PHE A 107 -24.71 9.03 -2.47
CA PHE A 107 -23.84 7.98 -1.96
C PHE A 107 -24.48 7.21 -0.81
N ASN A 108 -25.04 7.93 0.18
CA ASN A 108 -25.74 7.31 1.31
C ASN A 108 -27.02 6.57 0.90
N GLY A 109 -27.66 7.01 -0.18
CA GLY A 109 -28.82 6.34 -0.76
C GLY A 109 -28.50 4.95 -1.33
N ASN A 110 -27.24 4.67 -1.65
CA ASN A 110 -26.78 3.36 -2.08
C ASN A 110 -26.31 2.53 -0.87
N ALA A 111 -27.14 1.58 -0.42
CA ALA A 111 -26.86 0.78 0.76
C ALA A 111 -25.53 0.00 0.70
N THR A 112 -25.15 -0.51 -0.48
CA THR A 112 -23.90 -1.26 -0.67
C THR A 112 -22.68 -0.35 -0.54
N LEU A 113 -22.69 0.80 -1.23
CA LEU A 113 -21.57 1.77 -1.14
C LEU A 113 -21.46 2.38 0.25
N SER A 114 -22.60 2.71 0.86
CA SER A 114 -22.67 3.21 2.24
C SER A 114 -22.05 2.22 3.24
N ALA A 115 -22.37 0.93 3.13
CA ALA A 115 -21.78 -0.11 3.97
C ALA A 115 -20.29 -0.34 3.66
N GLY A 116 -19.91 -0.29 2.38
CA GLY A 116 -18.51 -0.37 1.94
C GLY A 116 -17.65 0.75 2.53
N LEU A 117 -18.19 1.98 2.61
CA LEU A 117 -17.52 3.13 3.22
C LEU A 117 -17.28 2.94 4.71
N ASP A 118 -18.27 2.44 5.46
CA ASP A 118 -18.08 2.14 6.89
C ASP A 118 -16.96 1.10 7.09
N GLN A 119 -16.92 0.07 6.23
CA GLN A 119 -15.88 -0.95 6.29
C GLN A 119 -14.50 -0.44 5.89
N ALA A 120 -14.41 0.46 4.91
CA ALA A 120 -13.15 1.08 4.49
C ALA A 120 -12.58 1.98 5.60
N ILE A 121 -13.41 2.80 6.23
CA ILE A 121 -13.03 3.64 7.37
C ILE A 121 -12.51 2.77 8.53
N ALA A 122 -13.22 1.69 8.86
CA ALA A 122 -12.78 0.73 9.86
C ALA A 122 -11.43 0.07 9.47
N ASN A 123 -11.22 -0.21 8.18
CA ASN A 123 -10.00 -0.80 7.64
C ASN A 123 -8.77 0.09 7.90
N TYR A 124 -8.88 1.40 7.63
CA TYR A 124 -7.82 2.38 7.89
C TYR A 124 -7.57 2.57 9.39
N ASN A 125 -8.64 2.78 10.17
CA ASN A 125 -8.51 2.98 11.61
C ASN A 125 -7.92 1.76 12.34
N GLY A 126 -8.14 0.56 11.81
CA GLY A 126 -7.53 -0.67 12.34
C GLY A 126 -6.00 -0.72 12.23
N GLN A 127 -5.38 0.17 11.45
CA GLN A 127 -3.92 0.22 11.31
C GLN A 127 -3.24 1.11 12.35
N GLY A 128 -3.96 1.90 13.15
CA GLY A 128 -3.32 2.75 14.17
C GLY A 128 -2.40 3.82 13.59
N LEU A 129 -2.82 4.43 12.48
CA LEU A 129 -2.06 5.49 11.79
C LEU A 129 -2.00 6.78 12.63
N SER A 130 -1.14 7.72 12.22
CA SER A 130 -1.01 9.05 12.81
C SER A 130 -2.28 9.90 12.71
N PHE A 131 -3.21 9.51 11.83
CA PHE A 131 -4.54 10.07 11.71
C PHE A 131 -5.63 9.00 11.87
N THR A 132 -6.84 9.44 12.19
CA THR A 132 -8.05 8.61 12.17
C THR A 132 -9.03 9.11 11.14
N MET A 133 -9.81 8.21 10.55
CA MET A 133 -10.91 8.54 9.66
C MET A 133 -12.23 8.44 10.41
N GLN A 134 -13.14 9.40 10.23
CA GLN A 134 -14.47 9.35 10.83
C GLN A 134 -15.56 9.76 9.85
N ARG A 135 -16.55 8.90 9.68
CA ARG A 135 -17.74 9.23 8.89
C ARG A 135 -18.55 10.34 9.56
N ASN A 136 -18.87 11.39 8.81
CA ASN A 136 -19.65 12.55 9.30
C ASN A 136 -19.18 13.08 10.66
N GLY A 137 -17.86 13.08 10.89
CA GLY A 137 -17.27 13.55 12.14
C GLY A 137 -17.28 15.08 12.25
N THR A 138 -16.96 15.56 13.45
CA THR A 138 -16.71 16.98 13.74
C THR A 138 -15.29 17.18 14.27
N GLY A 139 -14.77 18.42 14.22
CA GLY A 139 -13.41 18.74 14.70
C GLY A 139 -12.30 18.11 13.85
N CYS A 140 -12.52 18.07 12.54
CA CYS A 140 -11.66 17.39 11.58
C CYS A 140 -10.51 18.31 11.16
N SER A 141 -9.30 17.78 11.05
CA SER A 141 -8.16 18.48 10.43
C SER A 141 -8.35 18.63 8.92
N ALA A 142 -9.02 17.65 8.30
CA ALA A 142 -9.36 17.63 6.88
C ALA A 142 -10.70 16.92 6.64
N THR A 143 -11.29 17.16 5.47
CA THR A 143 -12.55 16.54 5.05
C THR A 143 -12.39 15.95 3.65
N ILE A 144 -12.91 14.73 3.46
CA ILE A 144 -13.03 14.07 2.15
C ILE A 144 -14.52 13.86 1.87
N THR A 145 -14.99 14.34 0.72
CA THR A 145 -16.37 14.13 0.26
C THR A 145 -16.45 12.83 -0.54
N ALA A 146 -17.41 11.97 -0.22
CA ALA A 146 -17.65 10.75 -1.00
C ALA A 146 -18.89 10.89 -1.89
N ASN A 147 -18.68 10.89 -3.20
CA ASN A 147 -19.70 11.07 -4.22
C ASN A 147 -19.91 9.80 -5.05
N THR A 148 -21.00 9.78 -5.80
CA THR A 148 -21.27 8.73 -6.79
C THR A 148 -21.21 9.29 -8.19
N ASP A 149 -20.70 8.50 -9.12
CA ASP A 149 -20.72 8.80 -10.55
C ASP A 149 -21.21 7.60 -11.38
N ASN A 150 -21.04 7.68 -12.70
CA ASN A 150 -21.44 6.64 -13.65
C ASN A 150 -20.25 5.80 -14.13
N SER A 151 -19.09 5.90 -13.48
CA SER A 151 -17.90 5.14 -13.85
C SER A 151 -18.05 3.65 -13.52
N GLY A 152 -17.13 2.85 -14.07
CA GLY A 152 -16.98 1.43 -13.76
C GLY A 152 -16.21 1.16 -12.47
N GLY A 153 -15.69 2.17 -11.77
CA GLY A 153 -14.73 2.01 -10.69
C GLY A 153 -14.79 3.16 -9.69
N GLY A 154 -13.66 3.76 -9.37
CA GLY A 154 -13.58 4.97 -8.56
C GLY A 154 -12.63 5.99 -9.16
N SER A 155 -12.66 7.19 -8.60
CA SER A 155 -11.64 8.20 -8.81
C SER A 155 -11.43 9.03 -7.55
N ALA A 156 -10.21 9.53 -7.40
CA ALA A 156 -9.76 10.37 -6.31
C ALA A 156 -8.72 11.37 -6.84
N GLY A 157 -7.68 11.64 -6.07
CA GLY A 157 -6.59 12.53 -6.40
C GLY A 157 -5.55 12.51 -5.30
N PHE A 158 -4.43 13.19 -5.50
CA PHE A 158 -3.30 13.16 -4.57
C PHE A 158 -3.30 14.31 -3.54
N PRO A 159 -2.62 14.13 -2.40
CA PRO A 159 -2.43 15.19 -1.41
C PRO A 159 -1.83 16.47 -2.01
N SER A 160 -2.14 17.60 -1.39
CA SER A 160 -1.58 18.92 -1.73
C SER A 160 -1.51 19.76 -0.45
N GLY A 161 -0.44 20.56 -0.27
CA GLY A 161 -0.29 21.43 0.89
C GLY A 161 -0.25 20.69 2.23
N GLY A 162 0.11 19.40 2.23
CA GLY A 162 0.06 18.52 3.40
C GLY A 162 -1.35 18.10 3.84
N LEU A 163 -2.38 18.37 3.04
CA LEU A 163 -3.76 17.91 3.26
C LEU A 163 -4.08 16.76 2.31
N PRO A 164 -4.97 15.81 2.71
CA PRO A 164 -5.43 14.79 1.80
C PRO A 164 -6.25 15.40 0.66
N TYR A 165 -6.28 14.71 -0.49
CA TYR A 165 -7.25 15.07 -1.53
C TYR A 165 -8.67 14.92 -0.97
N ASN A 166 -9.53 15.87 -1.29
CA ASN A 166 -10.77 16.10 -0.55
C ASN A 166 -12.01 15.48 -1.18
N THR A 167 -11.87 14.67 -2.23
CA THR A 167 -13.00 14.08 -2.95
C THR A 167 -12.68 12.66 -3.41
N ILE A 168 -13.64 11.75 -3.25
CA ILE A 168 -13.67 10.46 -3.96
C ILE A 168 -14.99 10.36 -4.72
N ASN A 169 -14.96 9.86 -5.95
CA ASN A 169 -16.15 9.51 -6.71
C ASN A 169 -16.17 8.01 -6.92
N ILE A 170 -17.32 7.37 -6.71
CA ILE A 170 -17.47 5.93 -6.85
C ILE A 170 -18.59 5.63 -7.84
N GLY A 171 -18.26 4.84 -8.85
CA GLY A 171 -19.19 4.31 -9.83
C GLY A 171 -20.34 3.57 -9.17
N THR A 172 -21.57 3.97 -9.47
CA THR A 172 -22.76 3.27 -8.95
C THR A 172 -22.80 1.79 -9.36
N SER A 173 -22.13 1.43 -10.46
CA SER A 173 -21.97 0.06 -10.94
C SER A 173 -21.18 -0.83 -9.97
N VAL A 174 -20.26 -0.28 -9.18
CA VAL A 174 -19.46 -1.02 -8.16
C VAL A 174 -20.36 -1.73 -7.16
N ALA A 175 -21.52 -1.13 -6.83
CA ALA A 175 -22.49 -1.70 -5.90
C ALA A 175 -23.04 -3.06 -6.34
N SER A 176 -23.01 -3.36 -7.65
CA SER A 176 -23.47 -4.64 -8.20
C SER A 176 -22.54 -5.80 -7.87
N TYR A 177 -21.27 -5.52 -7.51
CA TYR A 177 -20.29 -6.52 -7.10
C TYR A 177 -20.33 -6.83 -5.59
N GLY A 178 -21.17 -6.11 -4.83
CA GLY A 178 -21.37 -6.34 -3.40
C GLY A 178 -20.44 -5.52 -2.49
N VAL A 179 -20.67 -5.65 -1.18
CA VAL A 179 -20.04 -4.79 -0.16
C VAL A 179 -18.53 -4.96 -0.11
N SER A 180 -17.99 -6.18 -0.31
CA SER A 180 -16.55 -6.43 -0.26
C SER A 180 -15.78 -5.71 -1.37
N VAL A 181 -16.33 -5.70 -2.58
CA VAL A 181 -15.73 -4.98 -3.71
C VAL A 181 -15.91 -3.48 -3.53
N ALA A 182 -17.08 -3.03 -3.05
CA ALA A 182 -17.27 -1.62 -2.71
C ALA A 182 -16.27 -1.14 -1.64
N LYS A 183 -16.04 -1.95 -0.59
CA LYS A 183 -15.00 -1.68 0.42
C LYS A 183 -13.63 -1.56 -0.22
N HIS A 184 -13.27 -2.47 -1.13
CA HIS A 184 -11.98 -2.46 -1.82
C HIS A 184 -11.78 -1.16 -2.61
N VAL A 185 -12.71 -0.83 -3.51
CA VAL A 185 -12.63 0.38 -4.35
C VAL A 185 -12.59 1.64 -3.47
N ILE A 186 -13.43 1.74 -2.44
CA ILE A 186 -13.40 2.91 -1.55
C ILE A 186 -12.09 2.99 -0.75
N SER A 187 -11.53 1.85 -0.33
CA SER A 187 -10.23 1.82 0.36
C SER A 187 -9.10 2.25 -0.57
N HIS A 188 -9.17 1.85 -1.85
CA HIS A 188 -8.25 2.25 -2.89
C HIS A 188 -8.28 3.76 -3.13
N GLU A 189 -9.46 4.34 -3.34
CA GLU A 189 -9.60 5.79 -3.56
C GLU A 189 -9.11 6.63 -2.37
N LEU A 190 -9.41 6.17 -1.15
CA LEU A 190 -8.87 6.80 0.06
C LEU A 190 -7.34 6.68 0.14
N GLY A 191 -6.76 5.65 -0.48
CA GLY A 191 -5.31 5.46 -0.62
C GLY A 191 -4.69 6.58 -1.45
N HIS A 192 -5.27 6.89 -2.61
CA HIS A 192 -4.86 8.03 -3.42
C HIS A 192 -4.97 9.34 -2.65
N CYS A 193 -6.08 9.56 -1.93
CA CYS A 193 -6.26 10.76 -1.12
C CYS A 193 -5.15 10.97 -0.08
N VAL A 194 -4.48 9.91 0.36
CA VAL A 194 -3.34 9.96 1.29
C VAL A 194 -1.99 9.66 0.62
N GLY A 195 -1.92 9.70 -0.71
CA GLY A 195 -0.67 9.72 -1.45
C GLY A 195 -0.18 8.39 -2.00
N PHE A 196 -0.93 7.29 -1.84
CA PHE A 196 -0.58 6.03 -2.50
C PHE A 196 -0.79 6.13 -4.01
N ARG A 197 0.10 5.50 -4.75
CA ARG A 197 -0.06 5.22 -6.17
C ARG A 197 -0.41 3.76 -6.38
N HIS A 198 -0.73 3.41 -7.61
CA HIS A 198 -0.86 2.02 -7.98
C HIS A 198 0.42 1.21 -7.73
N SER A 199 0.24 0.01 -7.21
CA SER A 199 1.31 -0.97 -7.01
C SER A 199 1.83 -1.49 -8.35
N ASP A 200 0.95 -1.71 -9.33
CA ASP A 200 1.28 -2.10 -10.70
C ASP A 200 1.31 -0.91 -11.67
N TYR A 201 1.60 0.30 -11.17
CA TYR A 201 1.71 1.50 -12.02
C TYR A 201 2.64 1.26 -13.22
N TYR A 202 3.72 0.48 -13.06
CA TYR A 202 4.68 0.17 -14.12
C TYR A 202 4.18 -0.85 -15.15
N ASN A 203 3.12 -1.61 -14.83
CA ASN A 203 2.51 -2.59 -15.72
C ASN A 203 1.09 -2.98 -15.25
N ARG A 204 0.09 -2.21 -15.71
CA ARG A 204 -1.32 -2.42 -15.32
C ARG A 204 -1.90 -3.74 -15.81
N SER A 205 -1.29 -4.41 -16.79
CA SER A 205 -1.75 -5.73 -17.23
C SER A 205 -1.67 -6.79 -16.13
N ILE A 206 -0.89 -6.54 -15.06
CA ILE A 206 -0.79 -7.42 -13.90
C ILE A 206 -2.14 -7.57 -13.20
N SER A 207 -2.86 -6.46 -12.95
CA SER A 207 -4.17 -6.51 -12.31
C SER A 207 -5.34 -6.46 -13.31
N CYS A 208 -5.18 -5.73 -14.42
CA CYS A 208 -6.23 -5.51 -15.41
C CYS A 208 -6.30 -6.62 -16.47
N GLY A 209 -5.24 -7.39 -16.69
CA GLY A 209 -5.11 -8.24 -17.88
C GLY A 209 -5.07 -7.43 -19.18
N GLY A 210 -4.71 -8.07 -20.29
CA GLY A 210 -4.61 -7.40 -21.60
C GLY A 210 -3.22 -6.81 -21.88
N ALA A 211 -3.14 -5.80 -22.75
CA ALA A 211 -1.87 -5.17 -23.10
C ALA A 211 -1.33 -4.33 -21.93
N ALA A 212 -0.02 -4.37 -21.72
CA ALA A 212 0.64 -3.59 -20.68
C ALA A 212 0.54 -2.09 -21.01
N THR A 213 -0.22 -1.34 -20.21
CA THR A 213 -0.08 0.11 -20.09
C THR A 213 0.64 0.42 -18.77
N ASN A 214 1.39 1.51 -18.75
CA ASN A 214 2.34 1.85 -17.68
C ASN A 214 2.15 3.33 -17.35
N GLU A 215 1.77 3.65 -16.11
CA GLU A 215 1.61 4.96 -15.47
C GLU A 215 2.91 5.72 -15.19
N GLY A 216 4.05 5.21 -15.66
CA GLY A 216 5.32 5.92 -15.74
C GLY A 216 6.57 5.18 -15.32
N THR A 217 7.69 5.86 -15.49
CA THR A 217 8.99 5.37 -15.03
C THR A 217 9.12 5.61 -13.53
N ALA A 218 9.84 4.73 -12.81
CA ALA A 218 10.27 5.02 -11.45
C ALA A 218 11.16 6.28 -11.44
N GLY A 219 10.68 7.35 -10.80
CA GLY A 219 11.30 8.68 -10.87
C GLY A 219 10.71 9.64 -9.85
N VAL A 220 10.72 10.95 -10.16
CA VAL A 220 10.33 12.07 -9.28
C VAL A 220 8.81 12.09 -9.03
N GLY A 221 8.22 11.07 -8.44
CA GLY A 221 6.75 10.98 -8.28
C GLY A 221 6.21 9.55 -8.20
N ALA A 222 7.08 8.55 -8.35
CA ALA A 222 6.83 7.16 -7.99
C ALA A 222 7.91 6.74 -6.98
N VAL A 223 7.74 7.11 -5.71
CA VAL A 223 8.70 6.76 -4.66
C VAL A 223 8.33 5.39 -4.10
N LEU A 224 9.26 4.44 -4.20
CA LEU A 224 9.13 3.14 -3.54
C LEU A 224 9.00 3.35 -2.04
N ILE A 225 8.05 2.67 -1.42
CA ILE A 225 7.86 2.68 0.03
C ILE A 225 8.78 1.62 0.66
N PRO A 226 9.70 1.99 1.57
CA PRO A 226 10.58 1.04 2.23
C PRO A 226 9.83 -0.12 2.91
N GLY A 227 10.41 -1.33 2.85
CA GLY A 227 9.89 -2.52 3.54
C GLY A 227 8.73 -3.26 2.86
N THR A 228 8.20 -2.75 1.75
CA THR A 228 7.18 -3.47 0.97
C THR A 228 7.83 -4.45 0.00
N PRO A 229 7.21 -5.62 -0.25
CA PRO A 229 7.58 -6.48 -1.36
C PRO A 229 7.64 -5.66 -2.63
N GLY A 230 8.60 -6.00 -3.45
CA GLY A 230 8.66 -5.38 -4.74
C GLY A 230 7.38 -5.65 -5.54
N THR A 231 6.93 -6.90 -5.61
CA THR A 231 6.19 -7.28 -6.81
C THR A 231 4.72 -6.92 -6.73
N ALA A 232 4.19 -6.25 -7.76
CA ALA A 232 2.75 -6.24 -7.93
C ALA A 232 2.33 -7.62 -8.42
N VAL A 233 1.37 -8.21 -7.73
CA VAL A 233 0.68 -9.42 -8.17
C VAL A 233 -0.80 -9.11 -8.26
N ALA A 234 -1.52 -9.80 -9.13
CA ALA A 234 -2.96 -9.65 -9.22
C ALA A 234 -3.60 -9.91 -7.84
N ASN A 235 -4.37 -8.94 -7.33
CA ASN A 235 -4.96 -8.96 -5.98
C ASN A 235 -3.93 -8.94 -4.82
N GLY A 236 -2.69 -8.53 -5.09
CA GLY A 236 -1.62 -8.43 -4.09
C GLY A 236 -1.61 -7.15 -3.29
N SER A 237 -2.38 -6.16 -3.71
CA SER A 237 -2.48 -4.85 -3.09
C SER A 237 -3.89 -4.32 -3.26
N VAL A 238 -4.38 -3.58 -2.25
CA VAL A 238 -5.58 -2.75 -2.45
C VAL A 238 -5.34 -1.68 -3.50
N MET A 239 -4.09 -1.27 -3.69
CA MET A 239 -3.65 -0.32 -4.72
C MET A 239 -3.30 -1.00 -6.05
N ASN A 240 -3.84 -2.17 -6.37
CA ASN A 240 -3.77 -2.65 -7.75
C ASN A 240 -4.65 -1.78 -8.66
N SER A 241 -4.18 -1.43 -9.86
CA SER A 241 -4.88 -0.52 -10.80
C SER A 241 -6.24 -1.01 -11.27
N CYS A 242 -6.49 -2.32 -11.23
CA CYS A 242 -7.79 -2.90 -11.49
C CYS A 242 -8.23 -3.82 -10.36
N TYR A 243 -9.53 -3.80 -10.12
CA TYR A 243 -10.21 -4.71 -9.21
C TYR A 243 -11.03 -5.76 -9.99
N ASN A 244 -11.42 -6.82 -9.31
CA ASN A 244 -12.33 -7.84 -9.84
C ASN A 244 -13.31 -8.31 -8.76
N SER A 245 -14.17 -9.28 -9.08
CA SER A 245 -15.15 -9.81 -8.13
C SER A 245 -14.54 -10.48 -6.89
N GLY A 246 -13.26 -10.87 -6.93
CA GLY A 246 -12.49 -11.39 -5.80
C GLY A 246 -11.82 -10.32 -4.95
N SER A 247 -11.86 -9.04 -5.35
CA SER A 247 -11.26 -7.94 -4.59
C SER A 247 -12.06 -7.68 -3.31
N THR A 248 -11.45 -7.95 -2.15
CA THR A 248 -12.14 -7.91 -0.85
C THR A 248 -11.85 -6.67 0.00
N GLY A 249 -10.83 -5.89 -0.37
CA GLY A 249 -10.37 -4.75 0.42
C GLY A 249 -9.75 -5.17 1.75
N VAL A 250 -9.28 -6.41 1.88
CA VAL A 250 -8.44 -6.83 3.00
C VAL A 250 -7.02 -6.39 2.72
N TRP A 251 -6.39 -5.70 3.67
CA TRP A 251 -4.99 -5.29 3.54
C TRP A 251 -4.10 -6.53 3.43
N THR A 252 -3.20 -6.53 2.45
CA THR A 252 -2.10 -7.48 2.43
C THR A 252 -0.98 -7.02 3.36
N ALA A 253 0.00 -7.88 3.62
CA ALA A 253 1.16 -7.50 4.43
C ALA A 253 1.93 -6.32 3.80
N SER A 254 1.96 -6.23 2.46
CA SER A 254 2.59 -5.10 1.75
C SER A 254 1.83 -3.80 1.99
N ASP A 255 0.50 -3.82 1.91
CA ASP A 255 -0.34 -2.64 2.19
C ASP A 255 -0.15 -2.13 3.62
N VAL A 256 -0.12 -3.05 4.59
CA VAL A 256 0.11 -2.70 6.01
C VAL A 256 1.49 -2.06 6.19
N THR A 257 2.56 -2.69 5.68
CA THR A 257 3.91 -2.11 5.77
C THR A 257 3.96 -0.72 5.13
N ALA A 258 3.32 -0.56 3.96
CA ALA A 258 3.30 0.70 3.26
C ALA A 258 2.59 1.81 4.07
N LEU A 259 1.44 1.49 4.66
CA LEU A 259 0.69 2.39 5.55
C LEU A 259 1.49 2.77 6.80
N GLN A 260 2.17 1.81 7.42
CA GLN A 260 2.99 2.08 8.60
C GLN A 260 4.23 2.91 8.28
N GLU A 261 4.90 2.64 7.17
CA GLU A 261 6.10 3.40 6.78
C GLU A 261 5.77 4.87 6.55
N LEU A 262 4.61 5.17 5.96
CA LEU A 262 4.20 6.56 5.70
C LEU A 262 3.56 7.24 6.91
N TYR A 263 2.78 6.49 7.70
CA TYR A 263 1.86 7.07 8.66
C TYR A 263 1.80 6.33 9.99
N ALA A 264 2.84 5.59 10.40
CA ALA A 264 2.88 4.99 11.74
C ALA A 264 2.66 6.07 12.81
N GLY A 265 1.57 5.92 13.58
CA GLY A 265 1.31 6.76 14.73
C GLY A 265 2.37 6.49 15.80
N GLY A 266 2.94 7.53 16.40
CA GLY A 266 3.98 7.44 17.44
C GLY A 266 3.52 6.80 18.77
N GLY A 267 3.00 5.57 18.73
CA GLY A 267 2.50 4.81 19.86
C GLY A 267 2.42 3.32 19.53
N ALA A 268 3.50 2.61 19.88
CA ALA A 268 3.73 1.15 19.82
C ALA A 268 3.86 0.53 18.41
N PRO A 269 4.87 -0.33 18.18
CA PRO A 269 4.95 -1.13 16.96
C PRO A 269 3.70 -2.03 16.83
N PRO A 270 3.25 -2.33 15.60
CA PRO A 270 2.06 -3.13 15.37
C PRO A 270 2.19 -4.49 16.08
N PRO A 271 1.07 -5.08 16.58
CA PRO A 271 1.10 -6.47 16.99
C PRO A 271 1.56 -7.32 15.79
N PRO A 272 2.39 -8.36 16.02
CA PRO A 272 2.92 -9.19 14.95
C PRO A 272 1.77 -9.77 14.11
N PRO A 273 1.98 -9.96 12.79
CA PRO A 273 0.96 -10.49 11.89
C PRO A 273 0.39 -11.81 12.46
N PRO A 274 -0.92 -12.08 12.26
CA PRO A 274 -1.50 -13.35 12.69
C PRO A 274 -0.71 -14.51 12.05
N PRO A 275 -0.39 -15.56 12.81
CA PRO A 275 0.47 -16.62 12.33
C PRO A 275 -0.13 -17.26 11.07
N PRO A 276 0.68 -17.52 10.03
CA PRO A 276 0.23 -18.29 8.88
C PRO A 276 -0.26 -19.68 9.32
N PRO A 277 -1.15 -20.33 8.54
CA PRO A 277 -1.74 -21.61 8.93
C PRO A 277 -0.66 -22.61 9.32
N ALA A 278 -0.90 -23.33 10.44
CA ALA A 278 0.04 -24.26 11.05
C ALA A 278 0.72 -25.17 10.03
N GLY A 279 2.04 -25.02 9.89
CA GLY A 279 2.85 -25.79 8.95
C GLY A 279 4.35 -25.72 9.19
N ASP A 280 4.93 -24.54 9.43
CA ASP A 280 6.38 -24.38 9.27
C ASP A 280 7.01 -23.54 10.40
N SER A 281 7.72 -24.21 11.31
CA SER A 281 8.33 -23.66 12.53
C SER A 281 9.73 -24.19 12.72
N CYS A 282 10.65 -23.34 13.18
CA CYS A 282 12.03 -23.72 13.50
C CYS A 282 12.19 -24.55 14.77
N ALA A 283 11.11 -24.92 15.46
CA ALA A 283 11.15 -25.76 16.65
C ALA A 283 11.73 -27.15 16.32
N GLY A 284 12.99 -27.37 16.67
CA GLY A 284 13.71 -28.63 16.40
C GLY A 284 14.34 -28.73 15.01
N HIS A 285 14.28 -27.67 14.20
CA HIS A 285 14.77 -27.63 12.82
C HIS A 285 15.87 -26.58 12.57
N CYS A 286 16.46 -25.97 13.61
CA CYS A 286 17.54 -24.99 13.43
C CYS A 286 18.70 -25.54 12.58
N GLY A 287 19.05 -24.80 11.52
CA GLY A 287 20.03 -25.20 10.51
C GLY A 287 19.49 -26.09 9.39
N ALA A 288 18.18 -26.34 9.32
CA ALA A 288 17.54 -27.20 8.32
C ALA A 288 16.21 -26.63 7.81
N ASN A 289 15.66 -27.27 6.78
CA ASN A 289 14.33 -26.98 6.25
C ASN A 289 13.23 -27.46 7.22
N ALA A 290 12.22 -26.63 7.46
CA ALA A 290 11.09 -26.88 8.33
C ALA A 290 9.75 -27.00 7.57
N GLY A 291 9.81 -27.42 6.30
CA GLY A 291 8.69 -27.51 5.38
C GLY A 291 8.76 -26.40 4.32
N SER A 292 7.88 -25.41 4.43
CA SER A 292 7.80 -24.27 3.52
C SER A 292 8.82 -23.16 3.79
N CYS A 293 9.62 -23.27 4.86
CA CYS A 293 10.63 -22.29 5.24
C CYS A 293 11.92 -22.94 5.78
N TRP A 294 13.01 -22.18 5.82
CA TRP A 294 14.33 -22.61 6.26
C TRP A 294 14.76 -21.93 7.56
N CYS A 295 15.49 -22.70 8.38
CA CYS A 295 15.96 -22.29 9.70
C CYS A 295 17.48 -22.14 9.77
N ASP A 296 18.16 -22.00 8.63
CA ASP A 296 19.60 -21.88 8.53
C ASP A 296 20.06 -20.41 8.39
N SER A 297 21.38 -20.18 8.36
CA SER A 297 21.92 -18.83 8.20
C SER A 297 21.76 -18.26 6.77
N ALA A 298 21.47 -19.11 5.80
CA ALA A 298 21.33 -18.71 4.40
C ALA A 298 19.91 -18.25 4.08
N CYS A 299 18.92 -18.58 4.91
CA CYS A 299 17.53 -18.24 4.65
C CYS A 299 17.27 -16.73 4.50
N THR A 300 18.10 -15.88 5.12
CA THR A 300 18.00 -14.42 4.98
C THR A 300 18.44 -13.95 3.61
N ASN A 301 19.31 -14.71 2.94
CA ASN A 301 19.76 -14.41 1.57
C ASN A 301 18.74 -14.90 0.54
N TYR A 302 18.03 -15.99 0.85
CA TYR A 302 17.03 -16.58 -0.05
C TYR A 302 15.60 -16.08 0.22
N GLY A 303 15.37 -15.34 1.31
CA GLY A 303 14.07 -14.79 1.67
C GLY A 303 13.06 -15.84 2.14
N ASP A 304 13.53 -17.01 2.58
CA ASP A 304 12.70 -18.17 2.94
C ASP A 304 12.78 -18.52 4.43
N CYS A 305 13.19 -17.59 5.29
CA CYS A 305 13.26 -17.82 6.73
C CYS A 305 11.89 -18.10 7.35
N CYS A 306 11.83 -19.07 8.26
CA CYS A 306 10.65 -19.23 9.10
C CYS A 306 10.45 -18.01 10.00
N SER A 307 9.19 -17.68 10.28
CA SER A 307 8.83 -16.52 11.10
C SER A 307 9.39 -16.57 12.52
N ASP A 308 9.67 -17.77 13.03
CA ASP A 308 10.25 -18.01 14.35
C ASP A 308 11.75 -18.33 14.31
N LYS A 309 12.41 -18.29 13.14
CA LYS A 309 13.86 -18.54 12.98
C LYS A 309 14.69 -17.59 13.82
N ALA A 310 14.35 -16.30 13.79
CA ALA A 310 15.03 -15.30 14.60
C ALA A 310 14.84 -15.53 16.11
N PHE A 311 13.70 -16.09 16.51
CA PHE A 311 13.34 -16.29 17.91
C PHE A 311 13.83 -17.64 18.47
N LEU A 312 13.90 -18.68 17.65
CA LEU A 312 14.28 -20.03 18.04
C LEU A 312 15.75 -20.36 17.73
N CYS A 313 16.32 -19.74 16.69
CA CYS A 313 17.66 -20.05 16.19
C CYS A 313 18.65 -18.87 16.23
N ASP A 314 18.21 -17.62 16.03
CA ASP A 314 19.11 -16.44 16.08
C ASP A 314 19.11 -15.69 17.42
N ALA A 315 18.07 -15.86 18.25
CA ALA A 315 18.07 -15.36 19.61
C ALA A 315 18.96 -16.25 20.47
N GLY A 316 20.17 -15.78 20.78
CA GLY A 316 20.74 -16.12 22.08
C GLY A 316 19.93 -15.39 23.16
N PRO A 317 19.39 -16.08 24.18
CA PRO A 317 20.29 -16.80 25.06
C PRO A 317 20.00 -18.30 25.07
N SER A 318 21.11 -19.02 25.03
CA SER A 318 21.19 -20.44 25.22
C SER A 318 20.39 -20.87 26.47
N SER A 319 19.35 -21.65 26.19
CA SER A 319 18.28 -22.02 27.12
C SER A 319 18.40 -23.50 27.48
N CYS A 320 18.24 -23.81 28.75
CA CYS A 320 18.31 -25.19 29.23
C CYS A 320 17.05 -26.03 29.02
N VAL A 321 16.02 -25.47 28.36
CA VAL A 321 14.79 -26.19 28.06
C VAL A 321 15.11 -27.36 27.13
N GLY A 322 14.94 -28.58 27.65
CA GLY A 322 15.25 -29.83 26.94
C GLY A 322 16.73 -30.17 26.82
N LYS A 323 17.64 -29.41 27.45
CA LYS A 323 19.10 -29.55 27.29
C LYS A 323 19.87 -29.70 28.62
N CYS A 324 19.23 -30.24 29.66
CA CYS A 324 19.90 -30.46 30.95
C CYS A 324 21.11 -31.41 30.79
N ASN A 325 22.25 -31.01 31.38
CA ASN A 325 23.56 -31.65 31.25
C ASN A 325 24.18 -31.60 29.85
N GLN A 326 23.78 -30.64 29.00
CA GLN A 326 24.30 -30.47 27.65
C GLN A 326 24.68 -29.00 27.36
N ASN A 327 25.40 -28.79 26.26
CA ASN A 327 25.70 -27.45 25.75
C ASN A 327 24.46 -26.87 25.05
N ALA A 328 24.02 -25.68 25.46
CA ALA A 328 22.85 -25.01 24.91
C ALA A 328 23.19 -23.96 23.84
N GLY A 329 24.43 -23.91 23.36
CA GLY A 329 24.93 -22.99 22.35
C GLY A 329 26.09 -22.17 22.91
N GLN A 330 25.78 -21.01 23.48
CA GLN A 330 26.78 -20.10 24.07
C GLN A 330 26.92 -20.26 25.59
N CYS A 331 26.28 -21.26 26.20
CA CYS A 331 26.39 -21.59 27.61
C CYS A 331 26.07 -23.06 27.86
N TRP A 332 26.46 -23.57 29.03
CA TRP A 332 26.26 -24.94 29.45
C TRP A 332 25.16 -25.07 30.50
N CYS A 333 24.42 -26.17 30.39
CA CYS A 333 23.32 -26.54 31.27
C CYS A 333 23.67 -27.73 32.18
N ASP A 334 24.96 -27.95 32.42
CA ASP A 334 25.48 -28.98 33.31
C ASP A 334 25.85 -28.40 34.69
N ALA A 335 26.33 -29.27 35.60
CA ALA A 335 26.76 -28.85 36.92
C ALA A 335 28.11 -28.08 36.89
N ALA A 336 28.93 -28.34 35.87
CA ALA A 336 30.28 -27.79 35.75
C ALA A 336 30.26 -26.32 35.30
N CYS A 337 29.17 -25.85 34.70
CA CYS A 337 29.06 -24.48 34.20
C CYS A 337 29.36 -23.39 35.25
N THR A 338 29.06 -23.68 36.53
CA THR A 338 29.34 -22.74 37.64
C THR A 338 30.83 -22.60 37.91
N THR A 339 31.61 -23.64 37.61
CA THR A 339 33.07 -23.65 37.75
C THR A 339 33.73 -22.90 36.59
N TYR A 340 33.17 -23.00 35.39
CA TYR A 340 33.72 -22.38 34.18
C TYR A 340 33.16 -20.98 33.88
N GLY A 341 32.10 -20.56 34.58
CA GLY A 341 31.51 -19.23 34.43
C GLY A 341 30.68 -19.07 33.17
N ASP A 342 30.19 -20.17 32.60
CA ASP A 342 29.49 -20.24 31.32
C ASP A 342 28.08 -20.83 31.47
N CYS A 343 27.44 -20.65 32.63
CA CYS A 343 26.07 -21.12 32.86
C CYS A 343 25.04 -20.33 32.06
N CYS A 344 24.04 -21.06 31.57
CA CYS A 344 22.85 -20.44 31.01
C CYS A 344 22.03 -19.71 32.05
N SER A 345 21.45 -18.57 31.65
CA SER A 345 20.69 -17.70 32.54
C SER A 345 19.47 -18.38 33.16
N ASN A 346 18.92 -19.41 32.51
CA ASN A 346 17.77 -20.19 32.99
C ASN A 346 18.13 -21.60 33.52
N LYS A 347 19.42 -21.94 33.68
CA LYS A 347 19.86 -23.27 34.13
C LYS A 347 19.20 -23.69 35.45
N THR A 348 19.22 -22.82 36.45
CA THR A 348 18.65 -23.11 37.78
C THR A 348 17.13 -23.26 37.73
N ALA A 349 16.45 -22.49 36.89
CA ALA A 349 15.00 -22.54 36.78
C ALA A 349 14.49 -23.80 36.03
N VAL A 350 15.31 -24.39 35.16
CA VAL A 350 14.89 -25.46 34.25
C VAL A 350 15.45 -26.83 34.62
N CYS A 351 16.69 -26.91 35.12
CA CYS A 351 17.39 -28.18 35.34
C CYS A 351 17.73 -28.49 36.81
N GLY A 352 17.51 -27.54 37.74
CA GLY A 352 18.00 -27.63 39.11
C GLY A 352 19.43 -27.09 39.23
#